data_AF-A0A8T5HPM6-F1
#
_entry.id   AF-A0A8T5HPM6-F1
#
_cell.length_a   1.000
_cell.length_b   1.000
_cell.length_c   1.000
_cell.angle_alpha   90.00
_cell.angle_beta   90.00
_cell.angle_gamma   90.00
#
_symmetry.space_group_name_H-M   'P 1'
#
loop_
_entity.id
_entity.type
_entity.pdbx_description
1 polymer ?
#
loop_
_entity_poly.entity_id
_entity_poly.type
_entity_poly.pdbx_seq_one_letter_code
_entity_poly.pdbx_strand_id
1 'polypeptide(L)'
;MFKKRGQGLSMTVIVVAAIALLVLVILAVIFIGRMGTTAENVDKCKGDCVYSPEECTEMGKYTKVTDDPCDDESQYCCISIA
;
A
#
# COMPACT_ATOMS: atom_id res chain seq x y z
N MET A 1 23.77 47.64 30.06
CA MET A 1 24.49 46.51 29.40
C MET A 1 23.47 45.44 29.00
N PHE A 2 22.96 45.50 27.76
CA PHE A 2 22.05 44.48 27.24
C PHE A 2 22.86 43.34 26.63
N LYS A 3 23.07 42.29 27.41
CA LYS A 3 23.75 41.06 26.98
C LYS A 3 22.83 40.34 25.98
N LYS A 4 23.13 40.41 24.68
CA LYS A 4 22.43 39.66 23.63
C LYS A 4 22.52 38.16 23.92
N ARG A 5 21.48 37.59 24.55
CA ARG A 5 21.29 36.14 24.76
C ARG A 5 20.78 35.49 23.47
N GLY A 6 21.50 35.68 22.38
CA GLY A 6 21.27 35.02 21.11
C GLY A 6 22.51 34.21 20.77
N GLN A 7 22.79 33.18 21.58
CA GLN A 7 23.80 32.19 21.23
C GLN A 7 23.22 31.44 20.05
N GLY A 8 23.67 31.81 18.84
CA GLY A 8 23.21 31.23 17.60
C GLY A 8 23.27 29.73 17.71
N LEU A 9 22.14 29.07 17.40
CA LEU A 9 22.16 27.66 17.05
C LEU A 9 23.33 27.49 16.09
N SER A 10 24.32 26.71 16.53
CA SER A 10 25.56 26.53 15.78
C SER A 10 25.20 26.18 14.34
N MET A 11 25.89 26.78 13.36
CA MET A 11 25.70 26.48 11.93
C MET A 11 25.60 24.97 11.67
N THR A 12 26.38 24.18 12.42
CA THR A 12 26.34 22.72 12.40
C THR A 12 24.97 22.13 12.72
N VAL A 13 24.22 22.67 13.69
CA VAL A 13 22.88 22.20 14.06
C VAL A 13 21.88 22.48 12.95
N ILE A 14 21.97 23.65 12.33
CA ILE A 14 21.09 24.01 11.19
C ILE A 14 21.35 23.05 10.01
N VAL A 15 22.62 22.78 9.70
CA VAL A 15 23.00 21.86 8.62
C VAL A 15 22.52 20.43 8.92
N VAL A 16 22.73 19.92 10.14
CA VAL A 16 22.29 18.58 10.52
C VAL A 16 20.77 18.45 10.46
N ALA A 17 20.03 19.46 10.93
CA ALA A 17 18.57 19.47 10.86
C ALA A 17 18.05 19.43 9.41
N ALA A 18 18.68 20.18 8.50
CA ALA A 18 18.32 20.17 7.08
C ALA A 18 18.59 18.81 6.41
N ILE A 19 19.74 18.18 6.69
CA ILE A 19 20.07 16.85 6.16
C ILE A 19 19.10 15.79 6.68
N ALA A 20 18.78 15.82 7.98
CA ALA A 20 17.84 14.88 8.59
C ALA A 20 16.44 14.98 7.96
N LEU A 21 15.95 16.21 7.74
CA LEU A 21 14.65 16.44 7.10
C LEU A 21 14.65 15.91 5.66
N LEU A 22 15.72 16.18 4.90
CA LEU A 22 15.86 15.69 3.52
C LEU A 22 15.83 14.16 3.44
N VAL A 23 16.56 13.48 4.33
CA VAL A 23 16.56 12.01 4.39
C VAL A 23 15.16 11.48 4.73
N LEU A 24 14.47 12.09 5.70
CA LEU A 24 13.11 11.68 6.05
C LEU A 24 12.13 11.81 4.89
N VAL A 25 12.22 12.90 4.11
CA VAL A 25 11.37 13.10 2.92
C VAL A 25 11.62 12.01 1.88
N ILE A 26 12.89 11.70 1.59
CA ILE A 26 13.24 10.65 0.62
C ILE A 26 12.70 9.29 1.07
N LEU A 27 12.89 8.94 2.34
CA LEU A 27 12.37 7.69 2.89
C LEU A 27 10.84 7.64 2.78
N ALA A 28 10.14 8.70 3.16
CA ALA A 28 8.68 8.77 3.07
C ALA A 28 8.17 8.52 1.65
N VAL A 29 8.78 9.16 0.64
CA VAL A 29 8.38 8.98 -0.77
C VAL A 29 8.63 7.54 -1.24
N ILE A 30 9.75 6.93 -0.87
CA ILE A 30 10.04 5.52 -1.21
C ILE A 30 9.02 4.58 -0.57
N PHE A 31 8.72 4.79 0.71
CA PHE A 31 7.74 3.97 1.42
C PHE A 31 6.35 4.11 0.82
N ILE A 32 5.90 5.33 0.51
CA ILE A 32 4.61 5.57 -0.16
C ILE A 32 4.56 4.92 -1.54
N GLY A 33 5.62 5.07 -2.35
CA GLY A 33 5.70 4.46 -3.68
C GLY A 33 5.66 2.93 -3.66
N ARG A 34 6.30 2.29 -2.66
CA ARG A 34 6.28 0.83 -2.51
C ARG A 34 4.98 0.31 -1.90
N MET A 35 4.35 1.06 -1.00
CA MET A 35 3.04 0.69 -0.42
C MET A 35 1.94 0.65 -1.48
N GLY A 36 1.96 1.58 -2.45
CA GLY A 36 1.01 1.58 -3.58
C GLY A 36 1.05 0.29 -4.40
N THR A 37 2.25 -0.25 -4.67
CA THR A 37 2.39 -1.51 -5.42
C THR A 37 1.96 -2.74 -4.60
N THR A 38 2.15 -2.72 -3.28
CA THR A 38 1.71 -3.83 -2.43
C THR A 38 0.19 -3.91 -2.36
N ALA A 39 -0.50 -2.78 -2.12
CA ALA A 39 -1.97 -2.74 -2.03
C ALA A 39 -2.65 -3.32 -3.28
N GLU A 40 -2.12 -3.01 -4.47
CA GLU A 40 -2.71 -3.45 -5.74
C GLU A 40 -2.67 -4.98 -5.95
N ASN A 41 -1.89 -5.73 -5.17
CA ASN A 41 -1.76 -7.18 -5.30
C ASN A 41 -2.34 -7.96 -4.11
N VAL A 42 -2.76 -7.29 -3.03
CA VAL A 42 -3.36 -7.97 -1.87
C VAL A 42 -4.87 -8.13 -2.02
N ASP A 43 -5.53 -7.18 -2.70
CA ASP A 43 -6.99 -7.13 -2.80
C ASP A 43 -7.55 -7.74 -4.10
N LYS A 44 -6.74 -8.30 -4.99
CA LYS A 44 -7.26 -8.90 -6.23
C LYS A 44 -7.66 -10.36 -6.01
N CYS A 45 -8.85 -10.72 -6.51
CA CYS A 45 -9.27 -12.11 -6.65
C CYS A 45 -8.13 -12.97 -7.25
N LYS A 46 -7.69 -14.00 -6.51
CA LYS A 46 -6.62 -14.93 -6.94
C LYS A 46 -7.11 -16.08 -7.82
N GLY A 47 -8.40 -16.07 -8.15
CA GLY A 47 -9.07 -17.08 -8.95
C GLY A 47 -9.76 -16.46 -10.16
N ASP A 48 -10.84 -17.09 -10.62
CA ASP A 48 -11.62 -16.58 -11.76
C ASP A 48 -12.82 -15.78 -11.26
N CYS A 49 -13.05 -14.62 -11.88
CA CYS A 49 -14.19 -13.76 -11.60
C CYS A 49 -15.36 -14.12 -12.50
N VAL A 50 -16.53 -14.39 -11.92
CA VAL A 50 -17.76 -14.78 -12.63
C VAL A 50 -18.95 -13.94 -12.19
N TYR A 51 -20.00 -13.85 -13.01
CA TYR A 51 -21.19 -13.04 -12.68
C TYR A 51 -22.24 -13.82 -11.90
N SER A 52 -22.18 -15.15 -11.91
CA SER A 52 -23.08 -16.00 -11.12
C SER A 52 -22.29 -16.97 -10.25
N PRO A 53 -22.64 -17.13 -8.96
CA PRO A 53 -22.00 -18.10 -8.07
C PRO A 53 -22.21 -19.56 -8.53
N GLU A 54 -23.20 -19.80 -9.39
CA GLU A 54 -23.47 -21.11 -10.01
C GLU A 54 -22.36 -21.50 -10.99
N GLU A 55 -21.78 -20.53 -11.72
CA GLU A 55 -20.67 -20.75 -12.67
C GLU A 55 -19.41 -21.26 -11.95
N CYS A 56 -19.19 -20.86 -10.70
CA CYS A 56 -18.10 -21.41 -9.88
C CYS A 56 -18.26 -22.93 -9.64
N THR A 57 -19.50 -23.42 -9.57
CA THR A 57 -19.79 -24.83 -9.24
C THR A 57 -19.82 -25.70 -10.49
N GLU A 58 -20.29 -25.16 -11.62
CA GLU A 58 -20.45 -25.91 -12.88
C GLU A 58 -19.12 -26.21 -13.59
N MET A 59 -18.09 -25.39 -13.38
CA MET A 59 -16.79 -25.61 -14.01
C MET A 59 -15.96 -26.73 -13.37
N GLY A 60 -16.44 -27.38 -12.30
CA GLY A 60 -15.82 -28.54 -11.65
C GLY A 60 -14.39 -28.30 -11.11
N LYS A 61 -13.92 -27.05 -11.13
CA LYS A 61 -12.55 -26.65 -10.79
C LYS A 61 -12.45 -25.80 -9.53
N TYR A 62 -13.52 -25.15 -9.09
CA TYR A 62 -13.48 -24.21 -7.96
C TYR A 62 -14.08 -24.84 -6.70
N THR A 63 -13.47 -24.54 -5.55
CA THR A 63 -13.83 -25.19 -4.28
C THR A 63 -14.51 -24.20 -3.33
N LYS A 64 -14.30 -22.89 -3.52
CA LYS A 64 -14.93 -21.83 -2.70
C LYS A 64 -15.16 -20.55 -3.50
N VAL A 65 -16.28 -19.90 -3.21
CA VAL A 65 -16.54 -18.50 -3.55
C VAL A 65 -15.98 -17.64 -2.41
N THR A 66 -15.24 -16.59 -2.74
CA THR A 66 -14.71 -15.61 -1.80
C THR A 66 -15.25 -14.22 -2.15
N ASP A 67 -15.35 -13.35 -1.15
CA ASP A 67 -15.76 -11.95 -1.31
C ASP A 67 -14.59 -11.04 -1.72
N ASP A 68 -13.45 -11.62 -2.14
CA ASP A 68 -12.32 -10.85 -2.65
C ASP A 68 -12.78 -10.05 -3.88
N PRO A 69 -12.47 -8.74 -3.95
CA PRO A 69 -13.02 -7.90 -4.99
C PRO A 69 -12.44 -8.28 -6.36
N CYS A 70 -13.35 -8.44 -7.31
CA CYS A 70 -13.07 -8.46 -8.73
C CYS A 70 -13.12 -7.02 -9.27
N ASP A 71 -12.68 -6.81 -10.52
CA ASP A 71 -12.68 -5.47 -11.15
C ASP A 71 -14.09 -4.86 -11.22
N ASP A 72 -15.14 -5.69 -11.19
CA ASP A 72 -16.54 -5.27 -11.11
C ASP A 72 -17.18 -5.66 -9.76
N GLU A 73 -17.93 -4.73 -9.14
CA GLU A 73 -18.66 -4.95 -7.87
C GLU A 73 -19.76 -6.05 -7.94
N SER A 74 -20.09 -6.52 -9.15
CA SER A 74 -21.13 -7.53 -9.40
C SER A 74 -20.58 -8.93 -9.69
N GLN A 75 -19.27 -9.13 -9.56
CA GLN A 75 -18.61 -10.40 -9.81
C GLN A 75 -18.25 -11.10 -8.49
N TYR A 76 -18.31 -12.42 -8.52
CA TYR A 76 -17.88 -13.31 -7.45
C TYR A 76 -16.52 -13.91 -7.79
N CYS A 77 -15.62 -13.99 -6.82
CA CYS A 77 -14.32 -14.61 -6.99
C CYS A 77 -14.39 -16.12 -6.69
N CYS A 78 -14.13 -16.96 -7.70
CA CYS A 78 -14.06 -18.42 -7.53
C CYS A 78 -12.61 -18.86 -7.34
N ILE A 79 -12.27 -19.49 -6.21
CA ILE A 79 -10.93 -20.04 -5.96
C ILE A 79 -10.94 -21.56 -6.16
N SER A 80 -10.01 -22.05 -7.00
CA SER A 80 -9.68 -23.47 -7.12
C SER A 80 -8.76 -23.89 -5.98
N ILE A 81 -9.19 -24.83 -5.15
CA ILE A 81 -8.30 -25.51 -4.21
C ILE A 81 -7.84 -26.78 -4.93
N ALA A 82 -6.59 -26.78 -5.38
CA ALA A 82 -5.92 -27.97 -5.90
C ALA A 82 -5.73 -29.03 -4.80
#